data_AF-A0A1Z9B419-F1
#
_entry.id   AF-A0A1Z9B419-F1
#
_cell.length_a   1.000
_cell.length_b   1.000
_cell.length_c   1.000
_cell.angle_alpha   90.00
_cell.angle_beta   90.00
_cell.angle_gamma   90.00
#
_symmetry.space_group_name_H-M   'P 1'
#
loop_
_entity.id
_entity.type
_entity.pdbx_description
1 polymer ?
#
loop_
_entity_poly.entity_id
_entity_poly.type
_entity_poly.pdbx_seq_one_letter_code
_entity_poly.pdbx_strand_id
1 'polypeptide(L)'
;MAKGANVLVSALTVWPVFEIGRRLGGVRVALAAAFAVALYPTFIAFSHFLWPAPLYIFLVSTAVAALLVAVEREGRQRALWLGCAGVFLGLSALVKESGLGFPVVAALWVSWRCRADGFSGWVGGVGVVAVASVVVLPWVLSLQRPDQPFALVTRTGYMNLYVGNHPHGHGVGMKEYPELGVTPEKSQEVARDRAFRWIGSRGLLWPLEKVVEELPRFFTPTSFAIRRLLADADDPGGWRYRLTPSWIDQPWIRGLGVFTVVVSYLTALAMGTIGLILARRREITALFGLFIATQLLPSLIMFSMSRFRLATMTFLLIGAGLFWVRGPSDWRASSRARRGIAVALSLLVLGLSALDASSVLESTGR
;
A
#
# COMPACT_ATOMS: atom_id res chain seq x y z
N MET A 1 -25.54 5.76 2.12
CA MET A 1 -24.78 6.31 3.26
C MET A 1 -23.35 5.75 3.34
N ALA A 2 -23.12 4.43 3.40
CA ALA A 2 -21.77 3.86 3.53
C ALA A 2 -20.76 4.22 2.41
N LYS A 3 -21.18 4.24 1.13
CA LYS A 3 -20.29 4.68 0.02
C LYS A 3 -19.90 6.16 0.12
N GLY A 4 -20.79 7.01 0.65
CA GLY A 4 -20.51 8.43 0.84
C GLY A 4 -19.40 8.69 1.86
N ALA A 5 -19.31 7.85 2.91
CA ALA A 5 -18.22 7.91 3.87
C ALA A 5 -16.85 7.61 3.21
N ASN A 6 -16.77 6.59 2.34
CA ASN A 6 -15.51 6.29 1.63
C ASN A 6 -15.11 7.40 0.65
N VAL A 7 -16.07 8.02 -0.04
CA VAL A 7 -15.80 9.19 -0.89
C VAL A 7 -15.27 10.35 -0.07
N LEU A 8 -15.90 10.66 1.07
CA LEU A 8 -15.45 11.72 1.97
C LEU A 8 -14.03 11.45 2.49
N VAL A 9 -13.74 10.24 2.96
CA VAL A 9 -12.41 9.85 3.46
C VAL A 9 -11.35 9.89 2.35
N SER A 10 -11.70 9.48 1.12
CA SER A 10 -10.82 9.61 -0.04
C SER A 10 -10.52 11.07 -0.34
N ALA A 11 -11.49 11.98 -0.25
CA ALA A 11 -11.28 13.41 -0.45
C ALA A 11 -10.43 14.02 0.67
N LEU A 12 -10.66 13.63 1.93
CA LEU A 12 -9.88 14.08 3.09
C LEU A 12 -8.41 13.67 3.01
N THR A 13 -8.07 12.60 2.28
CA THR A 13 -6.69 12.16 2.03
C THR A 13 -5.85 13.22 1.31
N VAL A 14 -6.47 14.12 0.55
CA VAL A 14 -5.77 15.20 -0.17
C VAL A 14 -5.02 16.14 0.79
N TRP A 15 -5.59 16.40 1.97
CA TRP A 15 -5.00 17.29 2.97
C TRP A 15 -3.65 16.80 3.54
N PRO A 16 -3.52 15.58 4.13
CA PRO A 16 -2.23 15.10 4.60
C PRO A 16 -1.22 14.96 3.46
N VAL A 17 -1.66 14.62 2.24
CA VAL A 17 -0.79 14.60 1.05
C VAL A 17 -0.22 15.97 0.74
N PHE A 18 -1.05 17.02 0.78
CA PHE A 18 -0.60 18.40 0.63
C PHE A 18 0.45 18.76 1.70
N GLU A 19 0.17 18.46 2.98
CA GLU A 19 1.10 18.77 4.08
C GLU A 19 2.44 18.03 3.97
N ILE A 20 2.43 16.79 3.47
CA ILE A 20 3.64 16.03 3.17
C ILE A 20 4.40 16.68 2.00
N GLY A 21 3.73 16.97 0.89
CA GLY A 21 4.35 17.59 -0.29
C GLY A 21 4.95 18.97 0.03
N ARG A 22 4.30 19.74 0.90
CA ARG A 22 4.77 21.06 1.35
C ARG A 22 6.12 20.96 2.06
N ARG A 23 6.29 19.97 2.95
CA ARG A 23 7.56 19.70 3.67
C ARG A 23 8.62 19.08 2.78
N LEU A 24 8.20 18.32 1.77
CA LEU A 24 9.11 17.63 0.86
C LEU A 24 9.76 18.60 -0.14
N GLY A 25 9.00 19.54 -0.69
CA GLY A 25 9.50 20.42 -1.75
C GLY A 25 8.81 21.77 -1.91
N GLY A 26 7.98 22.19 -0.96
CA GLY A 26 7.27 23.48 -0.96
C GLY A 26 5.85 23.40 -1.51
N VAL A 27 5.14 24.54 -1.52
CA VAL A 27 3.71 24.62 -1.85
C VAL A 27 3.40 24.12 -3.26
N ARG A 28 4.27 24.39 -4.26
CA ARG A 28 4.06 23.89 -5.62
C ARG A 28 4.07 22.36 -5.70
N VAL A 29 4.99 21.72 -4.97
CA VAL A 29 5.04 20.23 -4.87
C VAL A 29 3.81 19.71 -4.13
N ALA A 30 3.38 20.41 -3.08
CA ALA A 30 2.16 20.09 -2.34
C ALA A 30 0.92 20.05 -3.24
N LEU A 31 0.72 21.11 -4.04
CA LEU A 31 -0.40 21.22 -4.98
C LEU A 31 -0.33 20.13 -6.06
N ALA A 32 0.86 19.89 -6.64
CA ALA A 32 1.03 18.85 -7.65
C ALA A 32 0.75 17.44 -7.09
N ALA A 33 1.22 17.14 -5.89
CA ALA A 33 0.96 15.86 -5.21
C ALA A 33 -0.52 15.69 -4.85
N ALA A 34 -1.14 16.73 -4.27
CA ALA A 34 -2.55 16.76 -3.94
C ALA A 34 -3.44 16.55 -5.18
N PHE A 35 -3.11 17.24 -6.28
CA PHE A 35 -3.77 17.08 -7.57
C PHE A 35 -3.62 15.65 -8.13
N ALA A 36 -2.39 15.12 -8.11
CA ALA A 36 -2.12 13.77 -8.57
C ALA A 36 -2.93 12.71 -7.78
N VAL A 37 -3.02 12.85 -6.46
CA VAL A 37 -3.82 11.96 -5.60
C VAL A 37 -5.33 12.13 -5.83
N ALA A 38 -5.81 13.38 -5.94
CA ALA A 38 -7.23 13.68 -6.12
C ALA A 38 -7.78 13.14 -7.46
N LEU A 39 -6.96 13.18 -8.52
CA LEU A 39 -7.35 12.74 -9.86
C LEU A 39 -6.84 11.35 -10.24
N TYR A 40 -6.21 10.61 -9.31
CA TYR A 40 -5.69 9.30 -9.63
C TYR A 40 -6.86 8.32 -9.90
N PRO A 41 -7.01 7.78 -11.13
CA PRO A 41 -8.20 7.00 -11.51
C PRO A 41 -8.47 5.80 -10.61
N THR A 42 -7.42 5.11 -10.17
CA THR A 42 -7.55 3.96 -9.26
C THR A 42 -8.07 4.39 -7.88
N PHE A 43 -7.69 5.55 -7.36
CA PHE A 43 -8.24 6.04 -6.08
C PHE A 43 -9.70 6.45 -6.23
N ILE A 44 -10.06 7.10 -7.35
CA ILE A 44 -11.44 7.43 -7.68
C ILE A 44 -12.30 6.15 -7.73
N ALA A 45 -11.84 5.11 -8.42
CA ALA A 45 -12.55 3.84 -8.48
C ALA A 45 -12.71 3.18 -7.10
N PHE A 46 -11.68 3.22 -6.26
CA PHE A 46 -11.76 2.61 -4.92
C PHE A 46 -12.58 3.45 -3.92
N SER A 47 -12.81 4.73 -4.20
CA SER A 47 -13.61 5.61 -3.33
C SER A 47 -15.09 5.20 -3.25
N HIS A 48 -15.64 4.56 -4.28
CA HIS A 48 -17.02 4.07 -4.28
C HIS A 48 -17.13 2.55 -4.01
N PHE A 49 -16.01 1.85 -3.87
CA PHE A 49 -16.00 0.47 -3.36
C PHE A 49 -16.13 0.50 -1.84
N LEU A 50 -16.93 -0.41 -1.27
CA LEU A 50 -17.03 -0.59 0.20
C LEU A 50 -15.84 -1.41 0.71
N TRP A 51 -14.63 -0.92 0.45
CA TRP A 51 -13.37 -1.55 0.85
C TRP A 51 -12.64 -0.66 1.86
N PRO A 52 -11.76 -1.25 2.69
CA PRO A 52 -11.01 -0.51 3.71
C PRO A 52 -9.89 0.37 3.14
N ALA A 53 -9.63 0.30 1.84
CA ALA A 53 -8.45 0.93 1.25
C ALA A 53 -8.44 2.46 1.34
N PRO A 54 -9.53 3.21 1.07
CA PRO A 54 -9.56 4.66 1.25
C PRO A 54 -9.26 5.07 2.70
N LEU A 55 -9.88 4.38 3.66
CA LEU A 55 -9.64 4.62 5.09
C LEU A 55 -8.19 4.34 5.49
N TYR A 56 -7.64 3.21 5.06
CA TYR A 56 -6.25 2.87 5.33
C TYR A 56 -5.28 3.92 4.77
N ILE A 57 -5.49 4.39 3.55
CA ILE A 57 -4.66 5.42 2.90
C ILE A 57 -4.73 6.73 3.68
N PHE A 58 -5.93 7.17 4.07
CA PHE A 58 -6.13 8.37 4.86
C PHE A 58 -5.38 8.30 6.19
N LEU A 59 -5.55 7.21 6.95
CA LEU A 59 -4.93 7.02 8.26
C LEU A 59 -3.41 7.01 8.17
N VAL A 60 -2.83 6.24 7.22
CA VAL A 60 -1.38 6.17 7.04
C VAL A 60 -0.81 7.51 6.57
N SER A 61 -1.48 8.20 5.62
CA SER A 61 -1.00 9.50 5.15
C SER A 61 -1.04 10.54 6.27
N THR A 62 -2.08 10.51 7.11
CA THR A 62 -2.20 11.40 8.27
C THR A 62 -1.16 11.08 9.33
N ALA A 63 -0.89 9.79 9.59
CA ALA A 63 0.21 9.37 10.47
C ALA A 63 1.56 9.89 9.97
N VAL A 64 1.87 9.73 8.68
CA VAL A 64 3.11 10.23 8.10
C VAL A 64 3.19 11.76 8.21
N ALA A 65 2.11 12.49 7.89
CA ALA A 65 2.08 13.94 8.05
C ALA A 65 2.35 14.35 9.51
N ALA A 66 1.74 13.66 10.49
CA ALA A 66 1.96 13.90 11.92
C ALA A 66 3.41 13.59 12.35
N LEU A 67 4.02 12.50 11.87
CA LEU A 67 5.44 12.20 12.11
C LEU A 67 6.36 13.30 11.57
N LEU A 68 6.07 13.80 10.36
CA LEU A 68 6.85 14.89 9.76
C LEU A 68 6.70 16.19 10.55
N VAL A 69 5.50 16.48 11.08
CA VAL A 69 5.30 17.63 11.98
C VAL A 69 6.06 17.41 13.28
N ALA A 70 6.01 16.23 13.87
CA ALA A 70 6.63 15.92 15.15
C ALA A 70 8.14 16.19 15.16
N VAL A 71 8.85 15.77 14.10
CA VAL A 71 10.31 15.96 13.99
C VAL A 71 10.73 17.41 13.73
N GLU A 72 9.78 18.31 13.43
CA GLU A 72 9.99 19.76 13.31
C GLU A 72 9.69 20.51 14.61
N ARG A 73 9.14 19.83 15.62
CA ARG A 73 8.72 20.41 16.92
C ARG A 73 9.61 19.91 18.05
N GLU A 74 9.46 20.55 19.21
CA GLU A 74 10.19 20.22 20.44
C GLU A 74 9.24 20.09 21.63
N GLY A 75 9.73 19.48 22.72
CA GLY A 75 9.01 19.34 24.00
C GLY A 75 7.61 18.74 23.86
N ARG A 76 6.63 19.39 24.52
CA ARG A 76 5.23 18.93 24.56
C ARG A 76 4.59 18.84 23.17
N GLN A 77 4.92 19.75 22.25
CA GLN A 77 4.35 19.71 20.90
C GLN A 77 4.82 18.48 20.12
N ARG A 78 6.11 18.14 20.22
CA ARG A 78 6.65 16.90 19.62
C ARG A 78 5.90 15.68 20.16
N ALA A 79 5.76 15.57 21.49
CA ALA A 79 5.08 14.45 22.12
C ALA A 79 3.61 14.32 21.66
N LEU A 80 2.88 15.43 21.54
CA LEU A 80 1.51 15.43 21.03
C LEU A 80 1.42 14.89 19.61
N TRP A 81 2.29 15.35 18.70
CA TRP A 81 2.28 14.89 17.30
C TRP A 81 2.74 13.44 17.14
N LEU A 82 3.69 12.97 17.97
CA LEU A 82 4.06 11.55 18.03
C LEU A 82 2.90 10.69 18.56
N GLY A 83 2.17 11.17 19.58
CA GLY A 83 0.96 10.52 20.06
C GLY A 83 -0.12 10.44 18.98
N CYS A 84 -0.40 11.54 18.27
CA CYS A 84 -1.30 11.55 17.13
C CYS A 84 -0.86 10.54 16.06
N ALA A 85 0.41 10.51 15.69
CA ALA A 85 0.95 9.54 14.76
C ALA A 85 0.72 8.10 15.24
N GLY A 86 1.02 7.80 16.51
CA GLY A 86 0.76 6.50 17.13
C GLY A 86 -0.71 6.09 17.04
N VAL A 87 -1.65 7.01 17.32
CA VAL A 87 -3.09 6.74 17.19
C VAL A 87 -3.45 6.37 15.76
N PHE A 88 -3.04 7.16 14.77
CA PHE A 88 -3.35 6.89 13.36
C PHE A 88 -2.68 5.61 12.84
N LEU A 89 -1.50 5.26 13.35
CA LEU A 89 -0.82 3.99 13.03
C LEU A 89 -1.50 2.79 13.67
N GLY A 90 -1.98 2.90 14.92
CA GLY A 90 -2.77 1.87 15.56
C GLY A 90 -4.09 1.64 14.83
N LEU A 91 -4.80 2.72 14.48
CA LEU A 91 -6.02 2.63 13.68
C LEU A 91 -5.77 2.02 12.30
N SER A 92 -4.67 2.35 11.63
CA SER A 92 -4.36 1.77 10.32
C SER A 92 -4.09 0.27 10.41
N ALA A 93 -3.44 -0.19 11.48
CA ALA A 93 -3.23 -1.62 11.76
C ALA A 93 -4.54 -2.38 12.04
N LEU A 94 -5.54 -1.74 12.64
CA LEU A 94 -6.89 -2.31 12.80
C LEU A 94 -7.65 -2.41 11.46
N VAL A 95 -7.40 -1.48 10.54
CA VAL A 95 -8.07 -1.46 9.23
C VAL A 95 -7.49 -2.49 8.26
N LYS A 96 -6.16 -2.69 8.29
CA LYS A 96 -5.46 -3.72 7.50
C LYS A 96 -4.27 -4.26 8.28
N GLU A 97 -4.10 -5.58 8.26
CA GLU A 97 -2.98 -6.28 8.88
C GLU A 97 -1.60 -5.85 8.33
N SER A 98 -1.55 -5.38 7.07
CA SER A 98 -0.33 -4.82 6.47
C SER A 98 0.11 -3.51 7.13
N GLY A 99 -0.73 -2.90 7.97
CA GLY A 99 -0.40 -1.73 8.80
C GLY A 99 0.45 -2.05 10.03
N LEU A 100 0.49 -3.30 10.49
CA LEU A 100 1.17 -3.68 11.75
C LEU A 100 2.67 -3.42 11.76
N GLY A 101 3.35 -3.60 10.63
CA GLY A 101 4.80 -3.46 10.55
C GLY A 101 5.27 -2.00 10.59
N PHE A 102 4.44 -1.08 10.10
CA PHE A 102 4.85 0.31 9.93
C PHE A 102 5.07 1.08 11.24
N PRO A 103 4.30 0.91 12.34
CA PRO A 103 4.59 1.54 13.63
C PRO A 103 6.03 1.32 14.13
N VAL A 104 6.54 0.09 14.02
CA VAL A 104 7.90 -0.25 14.46
C VAL A 104 8.94 0.46 13.60
N VAL A 105 8.76 0.43 12.28
CA VAL A 105 9.70 1.06 11.36
C VAL A 105 9.64 2.59 11.45
N ALA A 106 8.46 3.17 11.66
CA ALA A 106 8.28 4.59 11.93
C ALA A 106 8.96 5.01 13.23
N ALA A 107 8.89 4.20 14.28
CA ALA A 107 9.58 4.46 15.54
C ALA A 107 11.11 4.46 15.38
N LEU A 108 11.67 3.49 14.63
CA LEU A 108 13.10 3.47 14.31
C LEU A 108 13.51 4.72 13.52
N TRP A 109 12.68 5.15 12.56
CA TRP A 109 12.90 6.38 11.82
C TRP A 109 12.87 7.62 12.74
N VAL A 110 11.90 7.74 13.64
CA VAL A 110 11.83 8.83 14.64
C VAL A 110 13.07 8.85 15.52
N SER A 111 13.46 7.70 16.08
CA SER A 111 14.65 7.59 16.93
C SER A 111 15.92 8.01 16.18
N TRP A 112 16.04 7.65 14.89
CA TRP A 112 17.14 8.10 14.05
C TRP A 112 17.10 9.61 13.76
N ARG A 113 15.91 10.18 13.50
CA ARG A 113 15.76 11.62 13.22
C ARG A 113 16.06 12.48 14.43
N CYS A 114 15.70 12.01 15.62
CA CYS A 114 15.89 12.69 16.90
C CYS A 114 17.12 12.17 17.67
N ARG A 115 18.06 11.47 17.03
CA ARG A 115 19.24 10.89 17.70
C ARG A 115 20.14 11.93 18.39
N ALA A 116 20.13 13.18 17.93
CA ALA A 116 20.86 14.27 18.56
C ALA A 116 20.30 14.62 19.95
N ASP A 117 19.03 14.29 20.21
CA ASP A 117 18.35 14.48 21.49
C ASP A 117 18.65 13.33 22.49
N GLY A 118 19.54 12.41 22.13
CA GLY A 118 19.95 11.28 22.96
C GLY A 118 18.77 10.37 23.35
N PHE A 119 18.64 10.08 24.65
CA PHE A 119 17.60 9.22 25.20
C PHE A 119 16.18 9.74 24.87
N SER A 120 15.98 11.05 24.80
CA SER A 120 14.67 11.64 24.49
C SER A 120 14.18 11.27 23.07
N GLY A 121 15.09 11.10 22.10
CA GLY A 121 14.74 10.67 20.75
C GLY A 121 14.23 9.23 20.73
N TRP A 122 14.89 8.35 21.50
CA TRP A 122 14.47 6.96 21.69
C TRP A 122 13.11 6.84 22.39
N VAL A 123 12.89 7.62 23.46
CA VAL A 123 11.60 7.69 24.16
C VAL A 123 10.48 8.13 23.20
N GLY A 124 10.76 9.09 22.30
CA GLY A 124 9.82 9.50 21.26
C GLY A 124 9.42 8.34 20.34
N GLY A 125 10.38 7.58 19.84
CA GLY A 125 10.12 6.39 19.00
C GLY A 125 9.32 5.32 19.74
N VAL A 126 9.73 4.97 20.98
CA VAL A 126 9.00 4.02 21.83
C VAL A 126 7.58 4.50 22.10
N GLY A 127 7.38 5.80 22.33
CA GLY A 127 6.07 6.41 22.53
C GLY A 127 5.12 6.20 21.35
N VAL A 128 5.61 6.26 20.10
CA VAL A 128 4.79 5.98 18.90
C VAL A 128 4.28 4.53 18.92
N VAL A 129 5.16 3.56 19.19
CA VAL A 129 4.77 2.14 19.27
C VAL A 129 3.81 1.92 20.43
N ALA A 130 4.11 2.47 21.61
CA ALA A 130 3.27 2.31 22.79
C ALA A 130 1.85 2.82 22.56
N VAL A 131 1.69 4.02 21.98
CA VAL A 131 0.36 4.58 21.66
C VAL A 131 -0.34 3.74 20.60
N ALA A 132 0.35 3.31 19.54
CA ALA A 132 -0.24 2.42 18.53
C ALA A 132 -0.71 1.08 19.15
N SER A 133 0.09 0.50 20.04
CA SER A 133 -0.25 -0.72 20.78
C SER A 133 -1.47 -0.52 21.67
N VAL A 134 -1.58 0.60 22.38
CA VAL A 134 -2.78 0.92 23.20
C VAL A 134 -4.04 0.98 22.36
N VAL A 135 -3.97 1.52 21.13
CA VAL A 135 -5.13 1.56 20.22
C VAL A 135 -5.51 0.16 19.73
N VAL A 136 -4.53 -0.69 19.43
CA VAL A 136 -4.75 -2.03 18.89
C VAL A 136 -5.16 -3.04 19.96
N LEU A 137 -4.67 -2.88 21.19
CA LEU A 137 -4.80 -3.85 22.28
C LEU A 137 -6.24 -4.28 22.61
N PRO A 138 -7.24 -3.39 22.71
CA PRO A 138 -8.61 -3.80 23.03
C PRO A 138 -9.18 -4.80 22.02
N TRP A 139 -8.88 -4.59 20.73
CA TRP A 139 -9.29 -5.51 19.67
C TRP A 139 -8.56 -6.85 19.79
N VAL A 140 -7.23 -6.83 20.00
CA VAL A 140 -6.44 -8.05 20.22
C VAL A 140 -7.02 -8.87 21.37
N LEU A 141 -7.34 -8.24 22.50
CA LEU A 141 -7.93 -8.91 23.66
C LEU A 141 -9.30 -9.50 23.34
N SER A 142 -10.13 -8.79 22.58
CA SER A 142 -11.44 -9.31 22.15
C SER A 142 -11.34 -10.53 21.22
N LEU A 143 -10.21 -10.67 20.54
CA LEU A 143 -9.89 -11.83 19.69
C LEU A 143 -9.28 -13.00 20.48
N GLN A 144 -8.93 -12.87 21.76
CA GLN A 144 -8.39 -14.02 22.50
C GLN A 144 -9.52 -14.87 23.07
N ARG A 145 -9.58 -16.15 22.69
CA ARG A 145 -10.49 -17.16 23.25
C ARG A 145 -9.70 -18.43 23.57
N PRO A 146 -9.93 -19.12 24.71
CA PRO A 146 -9.13 -20.27 25.13
C PRO A 146 -9.12 -21.44 24.12
N ASP A 147 -10.19 -21.58 23.35
CA ASP A 147 -10.42 -22.65 22.38
C ASP A 147 -9.90 -22.32 20.97
N GLN A 148 -9.34 -21.12 20.75
CA GLN A 148 -8.96 -20.65 19.42
C GLN A 148 -7.47 -20.31 19.32
N PRO A 149 -6.84 -20.52 18.14
CA PRO A 149 -5.45 -20.10 17.93
C PRO A 149 -5.26 -18.61 18.18
N PHE A 150 -4.04 -18.23 18.59
CA PHE A 150 -3.66 -16.83 18.75
C PHE A 150 -3.91 -16.04 17.46
N ALA A 151 -4.52 -14.86 17.61
CA ALA A 151 -4.74 -13.93 16.51
C ALA A 151 -4.37 -12.52 16.97
N LEU A 152 -3.62 -11.78 16.13
CA LEU A 152 -3.22 -10.42 16.47
C LEU A 152 -4.34 -9.43 16.12
N VAL A 153 -4.56 -9.17 14.83
CA VAL A 153 -5.63 -8.27 14.34
C VAL A 153 -6.66 -9.00 13.49
N THR A 154 -6.31 -10.15 12.93
CA THR A 154 -7.22 -10.98 12.13
C THR A 154 -6.90 -12.46 12.32
N ARG A 155 -7.91 -13.30 12.13
CA ARG A 155 -7.77 -14.76 12.07
C ARG A 155 -7.46 -15.27 10.67
N THR A 156 -7.43 -14.40 9.65
CA THR A 156 -7.24 -14.79 8.24
C THR A 156 -5.78 -14.90 7.81
N GLY A 157 -4.82 -14.74 8.73
CA GLY A 157 -3.39 -14.75 8.40
C GLY A 157 -2.94 -16.07 7.76
N TYR A 158 -3.38 -17.22 8.27
CA TYR A 158 -2.99 -18.52 7.72
C TYR A 158 -3.67 -18.84 6.39
N MET A 159 -4.89 -18.35 6.16
CA MET A 159 -5.51 -18.37 4.83
C MET A 159 -4.60 -17.67 3.81
N ASN A 160 -4.15 -16.44 4.10
CA ASN A 160 -3.30 -15.70 3.16
C ASN A 160 -1.96 -16.40 2.93
N LEU A 161 -1.38 -17.02 3.98
CA LEU A 161 -0.16 -17.81 3.86
C LEU A 161 -0.36 -19.08 3.02
N TYR A 162 -1.48 -19.79 3.21
CA TYR A 162 -1.87 -20.97 2.43
C TYR A 162 -2.06 -20.65 0.95
N VAL A 163 -2.91 -19.66 0.66
CA VAL A 163 -3.17 -19.20 -0.71
C VAL A 163 -1.87 -18.78 -1.38
N GLY A 164 -1.05 -18.02 -0.65
CA GLY A 164 0.24 -17.52 -1.12
C GLY A 164 1.29 -18.56 -1.41
N ASN A 165 1.20 -19.75 -0.80
CA ASN A 165 2.21 -20.80 -0.93
C ASN A 165 1.67 -22.08 -1.57
N HIS A 166 0.46 -22.00 -2.13
CA HIS A 166 -0.20 -23.13 -2.78
C HIS A 166 0.63 -23.66 -3.96
N PRO A 167 0.90 -24.98 -4.06
CA PRO A 167 1.76 -25.55 -5.11
C PRO A 167 1.27 -25.29 -6.54
N HIS A 168 -0.05 -25.17 -6.70
CA HIS A 168 -0.70 -24.93 -7.99
C HIS A 168 -1.10 -23.45 -8.19
N GLY A 169 -0.55 -22.55 -7.38
CA GLY A 169 -0.80 -21.11 -7.46
C GLY A 169 -2.04 -20.64 -6.68
N HIS A 170 -2.13 -19.32 -6.48
CA HIS A 170 -3.09 -18.71 -5.55
C HIS A 170 -4.55 -18.89 -5.95
N GLY A 171 -4.85 -18.91 -7.26
CA GLY A 171 -6.22 -19.06 -7.74
C GLY A 171 -6.83 -20.40 -7.32
N VAL A 172 -6.02 -21.46 -7.30
CA VAL A 172 -6.42 -22.79 -6.80
C VAL A 172 -6.57 -22.74 -5.28
N GLY A 173 -5.58 -22.20 -4.58
CA GLY A 173 -5.64 -22.07 -3.12
C GLY A 173 -6.84 -21.27 -2.61
N MET A 174 -7.26 -20.21 -3.33
CA MET A 174 -8.47 -19.43 -2.98
C MET A 174 -9.76 -20.23 -3.14
N LYS A 175 -9.84 -21.10 -4.15
CA LYS A 175 -11.01 -21.94 -4.41
C LYS A 175 -11.12 -23.11 -3.43
N GLU A 176 -9.99 -23.71 -3.08
CA GLU A 176 -9.94 -24.85 -2.15
C GLU A 176 -10.07 -24.44 -0.68
N TYR A 177 -9.66 -23.21 -0.32
CA TYR A 177 -9.63 -22.78 1.08
C TYR A 177 -10.96 -22.98 1.84
N PRO A 178 -12.14 -22.63 1.27
CA PRO A 178 -13.44 -22.87 1.92
C PRO A 178 -13.74 -24.35 2.19
N GLU A 179 -13.11 -25.27 1.47
CA GLU A 179 -13.34 -26.72 1.55
C GLU A 179 -12.39 -27.42 2.54
N LEU A 180 -11.41 -26.70 3.10
CA LEU A 180 -10.39 -27.28 3.99
C LEU A 180 -10.94 -27.76 5.34
N GLY A 181 -12.11 -27.26 5.76
CA GLY A 181 -12.67 -27.54 7.07
C GLY A 181 -14.14 -27.16 7.15
N VAL A 182 -14.85 -27.82 8.07
CA VAL A 182 -16.29 -27.58 8.32
C VAL A 182 -16.52 -26.21 8.96
N THR A 183 -15.54 -25.70 9.72
CA THR A 183 -15.57 -24.37 10.33
C THR A 183 -14.39 -23.51 9.83
N PRO A 184 -14.52 -22.17 9.81
CA PRO A 184 -13.42 -21.28 9.46
C PRO A 184 -12.15 -21.52 10.28
N GLU A 185 -12.31 -21.84 11.57
CA GLU A 185 -11.21 -22.14 12.48
C GLU A 185 -10.47 -23.40 12.04
N LYS A 186 -11.20 -24.46 11.67
CA LYS A 186 -10.57 -25.69 11.20
C LYS A 186 -9.89 -25.48 9.84
N SER A 187 -10.48 -24.67 8.96
CA SER A 187 -9.85 -24.29 7.70
C SER A 187 -8.55 -23.51 7.93
N GLN A 188 -8.48 -22.61 8.92
CA GLN A 188 -7.24 -21.91 9.28
C GLN A 188 -6.17 -22.85 9.83
N GLU A 189 -6.54 -23.83 10.66
CA GLU A 189 -5.61 -24.82 11.21
C GLU A 189 -5.01 -25.68 10.10
N VAL A 190 -5.85 -26.24 9.22
CA VAL A 190 -5.39 -27.03 8.07
C VAL A 190 -4.56 -26.19 7.10
N ALA A 191 -4.98 -24.95 6.84
CA ALA A 191 -4.26 -24.00 6.00
C ALA A 191 -2.86 -23.70 6.56
N ARG A 192 -2.74 -23.46 7.88
CA ARG A 192 -1.46 -23.25 8.56
C ARG A 192 -0.52 -24.42 8.34
N ASP A 193 -0.98 -25.63 8.66
CA ASP A 193 -0.14 -26.83 8.62
C ASP A 193 0.30 -27.16 7.19
N ARG A 194 -0.60 -27.02 6.21
CA ARG A 194 -0.25 -27.19 4.79
C ARG A 194 0.73 -26.12 4.31
N ALA A 195 0.50 -24.85 4.64
CA ALA A 195 1.37 -23.75 4.24
C ALA A 195 2.81 -23.95 4.76
N PHE A 196 2.98 -24.27 6.04
CA PHE A 196 4.30 -24.51 6.60
C PHE A 196 4.99 -25.75 6.02
N ARG A 197 4.25 -26.83 5.73
CA ARG A 197 4.82 -27.99 5.04
C ARG A 197 5.33 -27.64 3.64
N TRP A 198 4.57 -26.86 2.87
CA TRP A 198 4.96 -26.45 1.52
C TRP A 198 6.12 -25.46 1.51
N ILE A 199 6.13 -24.50 2.45
CA ILE A 199 7.28 -23.60 2.63
C ILE A 199 8.52 -24.42 3.00
N GLY A 200 8.37 -25.36 3.94
CA GLY A 200 9.45 -26.26 4.35
C GLY A 200 10.00 -27.11 3.22
N SER A 201 9.15 -27.65 2.33
CA SER A 201 9.58 -28.48 1.19
C SER A 201 10.36 -27.71 0.12
N ARG A 202 10.17 -26.39 0.02
CA ARG A 202 10.93 -25.52 -0.91
C ARG A 202 12.31 -25.11 -0.35
N GLY A 203 12.52 -25.28 0.96
CA GLY A 203 13.80 -25.03 1.63
C GLY A 203 14.30 -23.59 1.49
N LEU A 204 15.62 -23.42 1.35
CA LEU A 204 16.29 -22.12 1.35
C LEU A 204 16.02 -21.27 0.09
N LEU A 205 15.51 -21.87 -0.99
CA LEU A 205 15.20 -21.17 -2.24
C LEU A 205 13.86 -20.45 -2.21
N TRP A 206 12.97 -20.80 -1.27
CA TRP A 206 11.63 -20.23 -1.16
C TRP A 206 11.59 -18.69 -1.19
N PRO A 207 12.44 -17.94 -0.47
CA PRO A 207 12.40 -16.48 -0.55
C PRO A 207 12.69 -15.94 -1.95
N LEU A 208 13.59 -16.58 -2.72
CA LEU A 208 13.92 -16.17 -4.09
C LEU A 208 12.76 -16.48 -5.03
N GLU A 209 12.13 -17.65 -4.90
CA GLU A 209 10.92 -18.00 -5.65
C GLU A 209 9.82 -16.95 -5.42
N LYS A 210 9.57 -16.59 -4.15
CA LYS A 210 8.56 -15.59 -3.80
C LYS A 210 8.88 -14.20 -4.35
N VAL A 211 10.15 -13.80 -4.39
CA VAL A 211 10.54 -12.54 -5.04
C VAL A 211 10.25 -12.59 -6.53
N VAL A 212 10.59 -13.68 -7.22
CA VAL A 212 10.35 -13.82 -8.66
C VAL A 212 8.86 -13.86 -8.98
N GLU A 213 8.06 -14.57 -8.19
CA GLU A 213 6.61 -14.73 -8.40
C GLU A 213 5.80 -13.48 -8.00
N GLU A 214 6.07 -12.92 -6.82
CA GLU A 214 5.20 -11.90 -6.23
C GLU A 214 5.59 -10.47 -6.59
N LEU A 215 6.87 -10.20 -6.89
CA LEU A 215 7.32 -8.84 -7.17
C LEU A 215 6.68 -8.27 -8.46
N PRO A 216 6.59 -9.01 -9.59
CA PRO A 216 5.84 -8.56 -10.76
C PRO A 216 4.35 -8.34 -10.45
N ARG A 217 3.72 -9.26 -9.70
CA ARG A 217 2.31 -9.14 -9.28
C ARG A 217 2.05 -7.95 -8.37
N PHE A 218 3.01 -7.59 -7.53
CA PHE A 218 2.92 -6.37 -6.73
C PHE A 218 2.91 -5.13 -7.62
N PHE A 219 3.64 -5.12 -8.73
CA PHE A 219 3.70 -4.00 -9.68
C PHE A 219 2.81 -4.17 -10.93
N THR A 220 1.94 -5.18 -11.00
CA THR A 220 1.02 -5.45 -12.13
C THR A 220 0.23 -4.23 -12.61
N PRO A 221 0.05 -3.91 -13.89
CA PRO A 221 -0.80 -2.79 -14.29
C PRO A 221 -2.29 -3.12 -14.09
N THR A 222 -2.64 -4.40 -13.90
CA THR A 222 -4.01 -4.81 -13.60
C THR A 222 -4.51 -4.10 -12.34
N SER A 223 -5.75 -3.65 -12.36
CA SER A 223 -6.42 -3.15 -11.16
C SER A 223 -7.86 -3.63 -11.17
N PHE A 224 -8.50 -3.63 -10.01
CA PHE A 224 -9.93 -3.90 -9.94
C PHE A 224 -10.75 -2.90 -10.76
N ALA A 225 -10.26 -1.67 -10.95
CA ALA A 225 -10.91 -0.71 -11.84
C ALA A 225 -10.92 -1.23 -13.29
N ILE A 226 -9.78 -1.72 -13.79
CA ILE A 226 -9.66 -2.33 -15.12
C ILE A 226 -10.57 -3.55 -15.23
N ARG A 227 -10.53 -4.45 -14.24
CA ARG A 227 -11.39 -5.66 -14.23
C ARG A 227 -12.87 -5.31 -14.32
N ARG A 228 -13.35 -4.30 -13.60
CA ARG A 228 -14.77 -3.86 -13.68
C ARG A 228 -15.10 -3.12 -14.98
N LEU A 229 -14.13 -2.45 -15.60
CA LEU A 229 -14.31 -1.83 -16.92
C LEU A 229 -14.39 -2.88 -18.04
N LEU A 230 -13.66 -3.99 -17.90
CA LEU A 230 -13.59 -5.05 -18.91
C LEU A 230 -14.53 -6.24 -18.66
N ALA A 231 -15.09 -6.39 -17.46
CA ALA A 231 -15.99 -7.50 -17.13
C ALA A 231 -17.19 -7.59 -18.09
N ASP A 232 -17.62 -8.82 -18.35
CA ASP A 232 -18.75 -9.10 -19.23
C ASP A 232 -20.06 -8.59 -18.65
N ALA A 233 -21.01 -8.26 -19.54
CA ALA A 233 -22.32 -7.76 -19.14
C ALA A 233 -23.12 -8.79 -18.35
N ASP A 234 -22.92 -10.06 -18.70
CA ASP A 234 -23.60 -11.22 -18.10
C ASP A 234 -22.78 -11.88 -16.98
N ASP A 235 -21.71 -11.23 -16.51
CA ASP A 235 -20.92 -11.74 -15.39
C ASP A 235 -21.84 -11.96 -14.16
N PRO A 236 -21.98 -13.20 -13.67
CA PRO A 236 -22.96 -13.53 -12.64
C PRO A 236 -22.70 -12.83 -11.30
N GLY A 237 -21.50 -12.30 -11.09
CA GLY A 237 -21.16 -11.52 -9.90
C GLY A 237 -21.49 -10.03 -10.01
N GLY A 238 -22.01 -9.56 -11.16
CA GLY A 238 -22.36 -8.16 -11.37
C GLY A 238 -21.15 -7.23 -11.26
N TRP A 239 -19.96 -7.72 -11.62
CA TRP A 239 -18.71 -6.99 -11.44
C TRP A 239 -18.54 -5.83 -12.44
N ARG A 240 -19.23 -5.84 -13.57
CA ARG A 240 -19.14 -4.78 -14.59
C ARG A 240 -19.66 -3.43 -14.08
N TYR A 241 -18.95 -2.36 -14.39
CA TYR A 241 -19.50 -1.01 -14.22
C TYR A 241 -20.70 -0.81 -15.13
N ARG A 242 -21.85 -0.41 -14.59
CA ARG A 242 -22.97 0.10 -15.40
C ARG A 242 -22.77 1.61 -15.56
N LEU A 243 -22.23 2.01 -16.70
CA LEU A 243 -22.01 3.42 -17.00
C LEU A 243 -23.34 4.04 -17.41
N THR A 244 -23.76 5.06 -16.67
CA THR A 244 -25.03 5.76 -16.92
C THR A 244 -24.78 7.22 -17.29
N PRO A 245 -25.41 7.74 -18.36
CA PRO A 245 -26.44 7.08 -19.17
C PRO A 245 -25.87 6.01 -20.14
N SER A 246 -26.68 5.08 -20.64
CA SER A 246 -26.19 3.92 -21.42
C SER A 246 -25.38 4.27 -22.68
N TRP A 247 -25.55 5.48 -23.24
CA TRP A 247 -24.76 5.94 -24.39
C TRP A 247 -23.26 6.12 -24.07
N ILE A 248 -22.86 6.23 -22.78
CA ILE A 248 -21.45 6.20 -22.37
C ILE A 248 -20.91 4.79 -22.14
N ASP A 249 -21.76 3.76 -22.16
CA ASP A 249 -21.36 2.35 -22.03
C ASP A 249 -20.89 1.77 -23.38
N GLN A 250 -19.98 2.47 -24.04
CA GLN A 250 -19.42 2.06 -25.33
C GLN A 250 -18.05 1.39 -25.15
N PRO A 251 -17.70 0.38 -25.98
CA PRO A 251 -16.41 -0.30 -25.90
C PRO A 251 -15.20 0.64 -25.94
N TRP A 252 -15.25 1.69 -26.78
CA TRP A 252 -14.15 2.65 -26.89
C TRP A 252 -14.00 3.55 -25.65
N ILE A 253 -15.10 3.91 -24.97
CA ILE A 253 -15.06 4.67 -23.71
C ILE A 253 -14.43 3.82 -22.61
N ARG A 254 -14.78 2.53 -22.54
CA ARG A 254 -14.15 1.58 -21.62
C ARG A 254 -12.66 1.42 -21.93
N GLY A 255 -12.31 1.30 -23.20
CA GLY A 255 -10.92 1.28 -23.67
C GLY A 255 -10.15 2.53 -23.23
N LEU A 256 -10.74 3.71 -23.38
CA LEU A 256 -10.18 4.98 -22.90
C LEU A 256 -9.99 4.96 -21.37
N GLY A 257 -10.98 4.47 -20.62
CA GLY A 257 -10.88 4.32 -19.16
C GLY A 257 -9.75 3.39 -18.73
N VAL A 258 -9.59 2.24 -19.39
CA VAL A 258 -8.46 1.32 -19.17
C VAL A 258 -7.14 1.99 -19.50
N PHE A 259 -7.04 2.65 -20.65
CA PHE A 259 -5.86 3.41 -21.05
C PHE A 259 -5.49 4.48 -20.01
N THR A 260 -6.46 5.26 -19.54
CA THR A 260 -6.24 6.28 -18.50
C THR A 260 -5.73 5.65 -17.20
N VAL A 261 -6.29 4.52 -16.75
CA VAL A 261 -5.82 3.83 -15.54
C VAL A 261 -4.39 3.31 -15.72
N VAL A 262 -4.07 2.67 -16.85
CA VAL A 262 -2.74 2.12 -17.12
C VAL A 262 -1.69 3.22 -17.25
N VAL A 263 -1.94 4.24 -18.08
CA VAL A 263 -1.00 5.34 -18.31
C VAL A 263 -0.76 6.12 -17.02
N SER A 264 -1.82 6.49 -16.29
CA SER A 264 -1.65 7.19 -15.01
C SER A 264 -0.85 6.37 -14.00
N TYR A 265 -1.06 5.05 -13.94
CA TYR A 265 -0.27 4.16 -13.10
C TYR A 265 1.21 4.11 -13.51
N LEU A 266 1.51 3.86 -14.79
CA LEU A 266 2.89 3.78 -15.28
C LEU A 266 3.63 5.11 -15.14
N THR A 267 2.96 6.23 -15.42
CA THR A 267 3.51 7.57 -15.22
C THR A 267 3.80 7.83 -13.74
N ALA A 268 2.86 7.51 -12.84
CA ALA A 268 3.07 7.64 -11.40
C ALA A 268 4.22 6.75 -10.89
N LEU A 269 4.34 5.54 -11.43
CA LEU A 269 5.41 4.60 -11.06
C LEU A 269 6.78 5.12 -11.51
N ALA A 270 6.91 5.57 -12.76
CA ALA A 270 8.15 6.09 -13.31
C ALA A 270 8.57 7.42 -12.66
N MET A 271 7.71 8.44 -12.75
CA MET A 271 7.98 9.77 -12.20
C MET A 271 8.09 9.74 -10.67
N GLY A 272 7.27 8.91 -10.02
CA GLY A 272 7.30 8.70 -8.57
C GLY A 272 8.63 8.15 -8.10
N THR A 273 9.10 7.07 -8.73
CA THR A 273 10.38 6.44 -8.38
C THR A 273 11.54 7.41 -8.56
N ILE A 274 11.61 8.09 -9.72
CA ILE A 274 12.66 9.07 -9.99
C ILE A 274 12.59 10.25 -9.00
N GLY A 275 11.39 10.79 -8.76
CA GLY A 275 11.18 11.90 -7.83
C GLY A 275 11.63 11.57 -6.42
N LEU A 276 11.25 10.41 -5.89
CA LEU A 276 11.64 9.98 -4.54
C LEU A 276 13.15 9.76 -4.42
N ILE A 277 13.78 9.17 -5.44
CA ILE A 277 15.22 8.90 -5.43
C ILE A 277 16.03 10.18 -5.54
N LEU A 278 15.59 11.17 -6.34
CA LEU A 278 16.32 12.42 -6.56
C LEU A 278 16.03 13.51 -5.52
N ALA A 279 14.98 13.36 -4.71
CA ALA A 279 14.56 14.31 -3.69
C ALA A 279 15.71 14.83 -2.81
N ARG A 280 15.73 16.13 -2.51
CA ARG A 280 16.75 16.71 -1.62
C ARG A 280 16.56 16.30 -0.16
N ARG A 281 15.29 16.17 0.28
CA ARG A 281 14.89 15.77 1.65
C ARG A 281 14.86 14.25 1.78
N ARG A 282 16.04 13.63 1.73
CA ARG A 282 16.22 12.16 1.71
C ARG A 282 15.67 11.48 2.94
N GLU A 283 15.71 12.16 4.08
CA GLU A 283 15.17 11.69 5.34
C GLU A 283 13.65 11.47 5.27
N ILE A 284 12.93 12.28 4.50
CA ILE A 284 11.48 12.12 4.28
C ILE A 284 11.23 10.98 3.30
N THR A 285 11.97 10.93 2.18
CA THR A 285 11.76 9.85 1.19
C THR A 285 12.23 8.49 1.69
N ALA A 286 13.16 8.44 2.64
CA ALA A 286 13.51 7.22 3.37
C ALA A 286 12.31 6.67 4.15
N LEU A 287 11.52 7.52 4.81
CA LEU A 287 10.30 7.08 5.50
C LEU A 287 9.28 6.48 4.51
N PHE A 288 9.17 7.04 3.30
CA PHE A 288 8.30 6.47 2.27
C PHE A 288 8.82 5.13 1.77
N GLY A 289 10.13 5.01 1.52
CA GLY A 289 10.75 3.74 1.13
C GLY A 289 10.56 2.65 2.19
N LEU A 290 10.72 3.02 3.46
CA LEU A 290 10.44 2.17 4.62
C LEU A 290 8.97 1.73 4.67
N PHE A 291 8.02 2.65 4.45
CA PHE A 291 6.60 2.30 4.33
C PHE A 291 6.36 1.33 3.17
N ILE A 292 6.89 1.61 1.98
CA ILE A 292 6.74 0.74 0.80
C ILE A 292 7.29 -0.67 1.10
N ALA A 293 8.45 -0.76 1.74
CA ALA A 293 9.03 -2.04 2.16
C ALA A 293 8.11 -2.79 3.15
N THR A 294 7.50 -2.09 4.12
CA THR A 294 6.56 -2.73 5.07
C THR A 294 5.28 -3.24 4.42
N GLN A 295 4.87 -2.69 3.27
CA GLN A 295 3.74 -3.22 2.51
C GLN A 295 4.16 -4.36 1.57
N LEU A 296 5.36 -4.25 0.99
CA LEU A 296 5.89 -5.24 0.06
C LEU A 296 6.22 -6.56 0.76
N LEU A 297 6.98 -6.52 1.87
CA LEU A 297 7.49 -7.74 2.52
C LEU A 297 6.39 -8.74 2.92
N PRO A 298 5.29 -8.36 3.59
CA PRO A 298 4.21 -9.30 3.88
C PRO A 298 3.53 -9.85 2.62
N SER A 299 3.43 -9.02 1.57
CA SER A 299 2.84 -9.43 0.28
C SER A 299 3.75 -10.41 -0.48
N LEU A 300 5.07 -10.34 -0.28
CA LEU A 300 6.01 -11.35 -0.80
C LEU A 300 5.89 -12.68 -0.05
N ILE A 301 5.66 -12.67 1.26
CA ILE A 301 5.52 -13.90 2.05
C ILE A 301 4.18 -14.61 1.77
N MET A 302 3.13 -13.82 1.65
CA MET A 302 1.78 -14.29 1.35
C MET A 302 1.61 -14.31 -0.18
N PHE A 303 0.84 -13.37 -0.71
CA PHE A 303 0.70 -13.14 -2.14
C PHE A 303 0.50 -11.66 -2.41
N SER A 304 0.80 -11.25 -3.64
CA SER A 304 0.65 -9.89 -4.10
C SER A 304 -0.52 -9.74 -5.07
N MET A 305 -1.18 -8.60 -4.96
CA MET A 305 -2.21 -8.16 -5.89
C MET A 305 -2.27 -6.64 -5.92
N SER A 306 -2.83 -6.08 -6.98
CA SER A 306 -2.93 -4.63 -7.17
C SER A 306 -3.57 -3.86 -6.01
N ARG A 307 -4.47 -4.50 -5.24
CA ARG A 307 -5.08 -3.90 -4.05
C ARG A 307 -4.10 -3.69 -2.89
N PHE A 308 -3.05 -4.51 -2.75
CA PHE A 308 -2.13 -4.43 -1.61
C PHE A 308 -1.15 -3.26 -1.73
N ARG A 309 -0.80 -2.85 -2.95
CA ARG A 309 0.03 -1.66 -3.18
C ARG A 309 -0.71 -0.33 -3.14
N LEU A 310 -2.04 -0.30 -2.98
CA LEU A 310 -2.80 0.93 -3.20
C LEU A 310 -2.31 2.09 -2.30
N ALA A 311 -1.90 1.80 -1.08
CA ALA A 311 -1.32 2.79 -0.18
C ALA A 311 0.11 3.20 -0.55
N THR A 312 0.90 2.34 -1.20
CA THR A 312 2.24 2.71 -1.69
C THR A 312 2.14 3.72 -2.83
N MET A 313 1.06 3.63 -3.63
CA MET A 313 0.80 4.59 -4.71
C MET A 313 0.66 6.03 -4.21
N THR A 314 0.15 6.26 -2.99
CA THR A 314 0.07 7.62 -2.43
C THR A 314 1.44 8.29 -2.36
N PHE A 315 2.46 7.56 -1.90
CA PHE A 315 3.82 8.08 -1.77
C PHE A 315 4.55 8.18 -3.12
N LEU A 316 4.24 7.28 -4.06
CA LEU A 316 4.72 7.40 -5.44
C LEU A 316 4.09 8.61 -6.16
N LEU A 317 2.81 8.90 -5.93
CA LEU A 317 2.13 10.09 -6.48
C LEU A 317 2.71 11.39 -5.88
N ILE A 318 3.06 11.40 -4.60
CA ILE A 318 3.82 12.50 -3.98
C ILE A 318 5.18 12.66 -4.67
N GLY A 319 5.90 11.55 -4.89
CA GLY A 319 7.14 11.54 -5.66
C GLY A 319 6.96 12.06 -7.09
N ALA A 320 5.86 11.72 -7.75
CA ALA A 320 5.57 12.13 -9.12
C ALA A 320 5.30 13.65 -9.16
N GLY A 321 4.56 14.18 -8.19
CA GLY A 321 4.37 15.63 -8.02
C GLY A 321 5.68 16.36 -7.74
N LEU A 322 6.59 15.76 -6.94
CA LEU A 322 7.93 16.29 -6.73
C LEU A 322 8.74 16.32 -8.03
N PHE A 323 8.74 15.23 -8.79
CA PHE A 323 9.45 15.16 -10.06
C PHE A 323 8.87 16.13 -11.10
N TRP A 324 7.55 16.28 -11.17
CA TRP A 324 6.89 17.23 -12.05
C TRP A 324 7.38 18.66 -11.80
N VAL A 325 7.45 19.08 -10.53
CA VAL A 325 7.76 20.47 -10.18
C VAL A 325 9.27 20.73 -10.11
N ARG A 326 10.06 19.78 -9.59
CA ARG A 326 11.49 19.98 -9.28
C ARG A 326 12.41 19.07 -10.07
N GLY A 327 11.91 18.10 -10.83
CA GLY A 327 12.68 17.07 -11.52
C GLY A 327 13.89 17.60 -12.30
N PRO A 328 13.73 18.59 -13.20
CA PRO A 328 14.87 19.14 -13.95
C PRO A 328 15.95 19.79 -13.06
N SER A 329 15.55 20.39 -11.94
CA SER A 329 16.47 21.03 -10.99
C SER A 329 17.18 20.02 -10.11
N ASP A 330 16.47 19.01 -9.62
CA ASP A 330 17.01 17.97 -8.74
C ASP A 330 17.83 16.94 -9.55
N TRP A 331 17.49 16.73 -10.82
CA TRP A 331 18.30 15.95 -11.77
C TRP A 331 19.67 16.59 -11.99
N ARG A 332 19.71 17.88 -12.32
CA ARG A 332 20.96 18.64 -12.54
C ARG A 332 21.82 18.71 -11.28
N ALA A 333 21.19 18.84 -10.12
CA ALA A 333 21.89 18.87 -8.83
C ALA A 333 22.36 17.48 -8.35
N SER A 334 21.93 16.39 -8.99
CA SER A 334 22.25 15.03 -8.55
C SER A 334 23.50 14.45 -9.23
N SER A 335 24.27 13.66 -8.48
CA SER A 335 25.43 12.93 -8.99
C SER A 335 25.03 11.96 -10.12
N ARG A 336 25.99 11.61 -10.99
CA ARG A 336 25.75 10.64 -12.08
C ARG A 336 25.27 9.29 -11.56
N ALA A 337 25.89 8.78 -10.48
CA ALA A 337 25.49 7.52 -9.84
C ALA A 337 24.02 7.56 -9.39
N ARG A 338 23.58 8.65 -8.77
CA ARG A 338 22.21 8.79 -8.28
C ARG A 338 21.19 8.86 -9.41
N ARG A 339 21.52 9.55 -10.51
CA ARG A 339 20.72 9.54 -11.74
C ARG A 339 20.62 8.14 -12.34
N GLY A 340 21.74 7.41 -12.38
CA GLY A 340 21.78 6.02 -12.81
C GLY A 340 20.85 5.13 -11.98
N ILE A 341 20.92 5.22 -10.65
CA ILE A 341 20.03 4.49 -9.73
C ILE A 341 18.56 4.85 -9.96
N ALA A 342 18.25 6.14 -10.13
CA ALA A 342 16.89 6.60 -10.38
C ALA A 342 16.29 6.01 -11.65
N VAL A 343 17.06 6.02 -12.75
CA VAL A 343 16.64 5.43 -14.02
C VAL A 343 16.54 3.91 -13.92
N ALA A 344 17.56 3.24 -13.36
CA ALA A 344 17.58 1.78 -13.24
C ALA A 344 16.40 1.26 -12.41
N LEU A 345 16.13 1.87 -11.25
CA LEU A 345 14.99 1.47 -10.42
C LEU A 345 13.66 1.80 -11.09
N SER A 346 13.54 2.93 -11.79
CA SER A 346 12.34 3.25 -12.57
C SER A 346 12.09 2.25 -13.68
N LEU A 347 13.12 1.85 -14.42
CA LEU A 347 13.02 0.85 -15.48
C LEU A 347 12.72 -0.54 -14.89
N LEU A 348 13.29 -0.88 -13.75
CA LEU A 348 13.02 -2.13 -13.05
C LEU A 348 11.53 -2.25 -12.66
N VAL A 349 10.96 -1.23 -12.01
CA VAL A 349 9.54 -1.29 -11.61
C VAL A 349 8.59 -1.29 -12.82
N LEU A 350 8.94 -0.59 -13.90
CA LEU A 350 8.19 -0.65 -15.16
C LEU A 350 8.31 -2.03 -15.83
N GLY A 351 9.50 -2.63 -15.84
CA GLY A 351 9.74 -3.98 -16.35
C GLY A 351 8.95 -5.02 -15.56
N LEU A 352 8.96 -4.94 -14.22
CA LEU A 352 8.15 -5.79 -13.34
C LEU A 352 6.66 -5.65 -13.62
N SER A 353 6.18 -4.43 -13.88
CA SER A 353 4.80 -4.21 -14.32
C SER A 353 4.53 -4.87 -15.68
N ALA A 354 5.46 -4.80 -16.63
CA ALA A 354 5.28 -5.40 -17.95
C ALA A 354 5.24 -6.94 -17.89
N LEU A 355 6.02 -7.57 -17.01
CA LEU A 355 6.07 -9.03 -16.85
C LEU A 355 4.72 -9.63 -16.44
N ASP A 356 3.93 -8.92 -15.62
CA ASP A 356 2.60 -9.39 -15.20
C ASP A 356 1.46 -8.86 -16.10
N ALA A 357 1.78 -8.06 -17.12
CA ALA A 357 0.78 -7.50 -18.04
C ALA A 357 0.10 -8.59 -18.90
N SER A 358 0.77 -9.71 -19.16
CA SER A 358 0.18 -10.87 -19.86
C SER A 358 -1.00 -11.47 -19.08
N SER A 359 -0.96 -11.42 -17.75
CA SER A 359 -2.07 -11.89 -16.90
C SER A 359 -3.36 -11.08 -17.09
N VAL A 360 -3.25 -9.81 -17.56
CA VAL A 360 -4.39 -8.98 -17.93
C VAL A 360 -5.16 -9.63 -19.08
N LEU A 361 -4.43 -10.07 -20.11
CA LEU A 361 -4.98 -10.63 -21.35
C LEU A 361 -5.64 -11.99 -21.07
N GLU A 362 -4.92 -12.86 -20.36
CA GLU A 362 -5.43 -14.19 -19.97
C GLU A 362 -6.68 -14.11 -19.09
N SER A 363 -6.77 -13.14 -18.17
CA SER A 363 -7.95 -12.96 -17.30
C SER A 363 -9.20 -12.46 -18.02
N THR A 364 -9.05 -11.99 -19.26
CA THR A 364 -10.17 -11.55 -20.12
C THR A 364 -10.64 -12.60 -21.11
N GLY A 365 -10.09 -13.82 -21.07
CA GLY A 365 -10.47 -14.91 -21.98
C GLY A 365 -10.21 -14.58 -23.46
N ARG A 366 -9.21 -13.72 -23.74
CA ARG A 366 -8.81 -13.29 -25.08
C ARG A 366 -7.32 -13.43 -25.31
#